data_AF-A0A1B6EQH8-F1
#
_entry.id   AF-A0A1B6EQH8-F1
#
_cell.length_a   1.000
_cell.length_b   1.000
_cell.length_c   1.000
_cell.angle_alpha   90.00
_cell.angle_beta   90.00
_cell.angle_gamma   90.00
#
_symmetry.space_group_name_H-M   'P 1'
#
loop_
_entity.id
_entity.type
_entity.pdbx_description
1 polymer ?
#
loop_
_entity_poly.entity_id
_entity_poly.type
_entity_poly.pdbx_seq_one_letter_code
_entity_poly.pdbx_strand_id
1 'polypeptide(L)'
;DTASSRVKAFSEGRESIEDEPQSRRRSCVFRPSVDSQNDSGRVKFESHTIHQVLTNELSMRNISAKVVPKNLSQDQKNIRKERCLHFMDSIENDPHFLDCVITCDESWVFEDDPETKRQSMERSK
;
A
#
# COMPACT_ATOMS: atom_id res chain seq x y z
N ASP A 1 21.53 -0.09 -45.61
CA ASP A 1 20.32 -0.49 -46.35
C ASP A 1 19.53 -1.59 -45.64
N THR A 2 18.59 -1.17 -44.79
CA THR A 2 17.68 -2.06 -44.05
C THR A 2 16.76 -2.88 -44.99
N ALA A 3 16.49 -2.36 -46.19
CA ALA A 3 15.67 -3.01 -47.20
C ALA A 3 16.33 -4.29 -47.77
N SER A 4 17.63 -4.27 -48.09
CA SER A 4 18.34 -5.47 -48.57
C SER A 4 18.42 -6.57 -47.53
N SER A 5 18.52 -6.22 -46.24
CA SER A 5 18.54 -7.19 -45.14
C SER A 5 17.20 -7.94 -45.00
N ARG A 6 16.07 -7.21 -45.15
CA ARG A 6 14.73 -7.81 -45.09
C ARG A 6 14.44 -8.74 -46.26
N VAL A 7 14.83 -8.35 -47.48
CA VAL A 7 14.65 -9.20 -48.68
C VAL A 7 15.44 -10.51 -48.56
N LYS A 8 16.67 -10.44 -48.02
CA LYS A 8 17.49 -11.64 -47.77
C LYS A 8 16.87 -12.56 -46.72
N ALA A 9 16.41 -12.01 -45.59
CA ALA A 9 15.78 -12.80 -44.52
C ALA A 9 14.48 -13.48 -44.97
N PHE A 10 13.72 -12.85 -45.87
CA PHE A 10 12.52 -13.45 -46.47
C PHE A 10 12.87 -14.61 -47.41
N SER A 11 13.92 -14.47 -48.24
CA SER A 11 14.41 -15.57 -49.10
C SER A 11 14.98 -16.76 -48.32
N GLU A 12 15.37 -16.54 -47.06
CA GLU A 12 15.83 -17.57 -46.12
C GLU A 12 14.67 -18.23 -45.33
N GLY A 13 13.40 -17.87 -45.62
CA GLY A 13 12.22 -18.55 -45.09
C GLY A 13 11.61 -17.94 -43.82
N ARG A 14 12.00 -16.71 -43.41
CA ARG A 14 11.28 -15.99 -42.34
C ARG A 14 9.98 -15.38 -42.86
N GLU A 15 8.85 -15.83 -42.34
CA GLU A 15 7.52 -15.21 -42.55
C GLU A 15 7.11 -14.24 -41.43
N SER A 16 7.87 -14.17 -40.32
CA SER A 16 7.54 -13.30 -39.19
C SER A 16 7.87 -11.83 -39.49
N ILE A 17 6.90 -10.95 -39.22
CA ILE A 17 7.03 -9.49 -39.32
C ILE A 17 7.62 -8.87 -38.04
N GLU A 18 7.63 -9.61 -36.94
CA GLU A 18 8.06 -9.12 -35.63
C GLU A 18 9.58 -9.06 -35.50
N ASP A 19 10.08 -8.07 -34.77
CA ASP A 19 11.51 -7.91 -34.50
C ASP A 19 12.01 -9.03 -33.58
N GLU A 20 13.14 -9.64 -33.95
CA GLU A 20 13.82 -10.63 -33.14
C GLU A 20 14.15 -10.05 -31.75
N PRO A 21 13.97 -10.82 -30.66
CA PRO A 21 14.21 -10.32 -29.33
C PRO A 21 15.68 -9.92 -29.18
N GLN A 22 15.93 -8.61 -29.19
CA GLN A 22 17.24 -8.04 -28.94
C GLN A 22 17.75 -8.55 -27.59
N SER A 23 19.01 -8.99 -27.52
CA SER A 23 19.67 -9.31 -26.26
C SER A 23 19.49 -8.13 -25.31
N ARG A 24 18.60 -8.29 -24.32
CA ARG A 24 18.38 -7.26 -23.31
C ARG A 24 19.72 -7.06 -22.62
N ARG A 25 20.15 -5.80 -22.46
CA ARG A 25 21.27 -5.47 -21.55
C ARG A 25 21.04 -6.27 -20.29
N ARG A 26 22.06 -7.03 -19.84
CA ARG A 26 21.99 -7.82 -18.60
C ARG A 26 21.29 -6.98 -17.54
N SER A 27 20.04 -7.30 -17.25
CA SER A 27 19.37 -6.71 -16.11
C SER A 27 20.22 -7.18 -14.94
N CYS A 28 20.76 -6.25 -14.16
CA CYS A 28 21.34 -6.59 -12.88
C CYS A 28 20.27 -7.36 -12.11
N VAL A 29 20.36 -8.69 -12.12
CA VAL A 29 19.49 -9.57 -11.35
C VAL A 29 19.95 -9.40 -9.91
N PHE A 30 19.51 -8.31 -9.29
CA PHE A 30 19.60 -8.16 -7.86
C PHE A 30 18.47 -8.99 -7.29
N ARG A 31 18.81 -10.13 -6.67
CA ARG A 31 17.89 -10.83 -5.76
C ARG A 31 18.09 -10.18 -4.39
N PRO A 32 17.27 -9.20 -3.97
CA PRO A 32 17.34 -8.73 -2.60
C PRO A 32 16.97 -9.88 -1.68
N SER A 33 17.89 -10.26 -0.79
CA SER A 33 17.53 -11.05 0.38
C SER A 33 16.60 -10.17 1.22
N VAL A 34 15.36 -10.60 1.40
CA VAL A 34 14.37 -9.96 2.28
C VAL A 34 14.75 -10.27 3.73
N ASP A 35 15.88 -9.73 4.18
CA ASP A 35 16.15 -9.57 5.59
C ASP A 35 16.18 -8.08 5.92
N SER A 36 15.30 -7.73 6.84
CA SER A 36 15.14 -6.38 7.34
C SER A 36 16.40 -5.99 8.11
N GLN A 37 17.31 -5.26 7.49
CA GLN A 37 18.30 -4.52 8.25
C GLN A 37 18.66 -3.22 7.57
N ASN A 38 18.50 -2.15 8.36
CA ASN A 38 18.94 -0.80 8.06
C ASN A 38 20.44 -0.83 7.77
N ASP A 39 20.82 -0.81 6.49
CA ASP A 39 22.23 -0.71 6.13
C ASP A 39 22.52 0.63 5.43
N SER A 40 23.47 1.35 6.02
CA SER A 40 23.87 2.71 5.68
C SER A 40 24.73 2.71 4.41
N GLY A 41 24.12 2.41 3.28
CA GLY A 41 24.74 2.47 1.96
C GLY A 41 23.69 2.75 0.90
N ARG A 42 23.25 4.01 0.78
CA ARG A 42 22.25 4.41 -0.21
C ARG A 42 22.83 4.32 -1.63
N VAL A 43 22.82 3.11 -2.21
CA VAL A 43 22.84 2.94 -3.66
C VAL A 43 21.58 3.66 -4.17
N LYS A 44 21.77 4.77 -4.89
CA LYS A 44 20.67 5.53 -5.49
C LYS A 44 20.10 4.72 -6.64
N PHE A 45 19.20 3.80 -6.34
CA PHE A 45 18.36 3.21 -7.35
C PHE A 45 17.30 4.22 -7.79
N GLU A 46 17.02 4.25 -9.08
CA GLU A 46 15.89 5.01 -9.61
C GLU A 46 14.60 4.49 -8.97
N SER A 47 13.77 5.40 -8.43
CA SER A 47 12.56 5.04 -7.69
C SER A 47 11.59 4.17 -8.49
N HIS A 48 11.62 4.28 -9.81
CA HIS A 48 10.80 3.47 -10.71
C HIS A 48 11.23 2.00 -10.72
N THR A 49 12.54 1.74 -10.79
CA THR A 49 13.12 0.39 -10.79
C THR A 49 12.79 -0.35 -9.50
N ILE A 50 12.88 0.35 -8.35
CA ILE A 50 12.50 -0.21 -7.06
C ILE A 50 11.00 -0.56 -7.04
N HIS A 51 10.14 0.35 -7.50
CA HIS A 51 8.69 0.10 -7.56
C HIS A 51 8.34 -1.09 -8.48
N GLN A 52 9.03 -1.20 -9.63
CA GLN A 52 8.82 -2.29 -10.59
C GLN A 52 9.21 -3.64 -10.00
N VAL A 53 10.35 -3.74 -9.33
CA VAL A 53 10.79 -4.98 -8.68
C VAL A 53 9.85 -5.35 -7.53
N LEU A 54 9.49 -4.39 -6.66
CA LEU A 54 8.56 -4.63 -5.55
C LEU A 54 7.19 -5.11 -6.04
N THR A 55 6.65 -4.49 -7.08
CA THR A 55 5.28 -4.77 -7.54
C THR A 55 5.21 -5.96 -8.49
N ASN A 56 6.13 -6.09 -9.45
CA ASN A 56 6.04 -7.09 -10.52
C ASN A 56 6.82 -8.37 -10.22
N GLU A 57 7.99 -8.27 -9.57
CA GLU A 57 8.80 -9.45 -9.26
C GLU A 57 8.42 -10.03 -7.90
N LEU A 58 8.21 -9.16 -6.90
CA LEU A 58 7.90 -9.57 -5.53
C LEU A 58 6.40 -9.56 -5.22
N SER A 59 5.55 -9.08 -6.14
CA SER A 59 4.08 -9.00 -5.97
C SER A 59 3.64 -8.29 -4.68
N MET A 60 4.43 -7.33 -4.21
CA MET A 60 4.17 -6.58 -2.99
C MET A 60 3.28 -5.37 -3.29
N ARG A 61 2.38 -5.06 -2.35
CA ARG A 61 1.56 -3.85 -2.38
C ARG A 61 2.02 -2.90 -1.29
N ASN A 62 2.12 -1.61 -1.61
CA ASN A 62 2.30 -0.59 -0.58
C ASN A 62 1.02 -0.50 0.27
N ILE A 63 1.14 -0.82 1.55
CA ILE A 63 0.07 -0.63 2.54
C ILE A 63 0.48 0.55 3.40
N SER A 64 -0.27 1.64 3.31
CA SER A 64 -0.08 2.80 4.19
C SER A 64 -0.40 2.43 5.63
N ALA A 65 0.36 2.96 6.58
CA ALA A 65 0.06 2.79 8.00
C ALA A 65 -1.33 3.36 8.34
N LYS A 66 -2.11 2.62 9.13
CA LYS A 66 -3.39 3.10 9.67
C LYS A 66 -3.12 3.89 10.95
N VAL A 67 -3.74 5.06 11.08
CA VAL A 67 -3.63 5.87 12.31
C VAL A 67 -4.35 5.15 13.45
N VAL A 68 -3.64 4.93 14.55
CA VAL A 68 -4.19 4.37 15.79
C VAL A 68 -4.22 5.49 16.84
N PRO A 69 -5.41 5.90 17.34
CA PRO A 69 -5.54 7.07 18.21
C PRO A 69 -4.72 7.03 19.50
N LYS A 70 -4.39 5.82 19.99
CA LYS A 70 -3.64 5.63 21.24
C LYS A 70 -2.84 4.33 21.21
N ASN A 71 -1.57 4.41 21.62
CA ASN A 71 -0.79 3.21 21.92
C ASN A 71 -1.21 2.66 23.29
N LEU A 72 -1.75 1.44 23.32
CA LEU A 72 -2.24 0.82 24.55
C LEU A 72 -1.12 0.09 25.29
N SER A 73 -1.08 0.23 26.61
CA SER A 73 -0.22 -0.59 27.46
C SER A 73 -0.67 -2.06 27.44
N GLN A 74 0.19 -2.97 27.90
CA GLN A 74 -0.16 -4.40 27.95
C GLN A 74 -1.38 -4.65 28.86
N ASP A 75 -1.44 -3.98 30.01
CA ASP A 75 -2.56 -4.12 30.94
C ASP A 75 -3.87 -3.62 30.33
N GLN A 76 -3.84 -2.49 29.61
CA GLN A 76 -5.02 -1.98 28.89
C GLN A 76 -5.52 -2.95 27.83
N LYS A 77 -4.62 -3.66 27.14
CA LYS A 77 -4.98 -4.72 26.19
C LYS A 77 -5.62 -5.91 26.88
N ASN A 78 -5.08 -6.33 28.02
CA ASN A 78 -5.59 -7.45 28.80
C ASN A 78 -7.01 -7.15 29.31
N ILE A 79 -7.22 -5.97 29.91
CA ILE A 79 -8.55 -5.53 30.38
C ILE A 79 -9.56 -5.49 29.24
N ARG A 80 -9.16 -4.94 28.08
CA ARG A 80 -10.03 -4.94 26.89
C ARG A 80 -10.42 -6.34 26.47
N LYS A 81 -9.45 -7.26 26.39
CA LYS A 81 -9.69 -8.66 26.01
C LYS A 81 -10.65 -9.35 26.98
N GLU A 82 -10.40 -9.22 28.27
CA GLU A 82 -11.24 -9.82 29.32
C GLU A 82 -12.68 -9.31 29.24
N ARG A 83 -12.87 -7.99 29.09
CA ARG A 83 -14.19 -7.39 28.94
C ARG A 83 -14.91 -7.89 27.68
N CYS A 84 -14.19 -7.99 26.55
CA CYS A 84 -14.76 -8.53 25.32
C CYS A 84 -15.20 -10.00 25.47
N LEU A 85 -14.39 -10.83 26.12
CA LEU A 85 -14.74 -12.24 26.37
C LEU A 85 -15.99 -12.36 27.26
N HIS A 86 -16.10 -11.53 28.30
CA HIS A 86 -17.28 -11.48 29.14
C HIS A 86 -18.54 -11.07 28.34
N PHE A 87 -18.43 -10.05 27.48
CA PHE A 87 -19.56 -9.66 26.63
C PHE A 87 -19.93 -10.73 25.61
N MET A 88 -18.94 -11.46 25.06
CA MET A 88 -19.22 -12.58 24.16
C MET A 88 -20.02 -13.68 24.87
N ASP A 89 -19.59 -14.09 26.05
CA ASP A 89 -20.32 -15.09 26.87
C ASP A 89 -21.74 -14.61 27.21
N SER A 90 -21.91 -13.32 27.51
CA SER A 90 -23.23 -12.74 27.78
C SER A 90 -24.16 -12.81 26.55
N ILE A 91 -23.63 -12.56 25.34
CA ILE A 91 -24.38 -12.64 24.09
C ILE A 91 -24.71 -14.09 23.71
N GLU A 92 -23.81 -15.04 24.01
CA GLU A 92 -24.05 -16.46 23.76
C GLU A 92 -25.12 -17.05 24.69
N ASN A 93 -25.12 -16.62 25.96
CA ASN A 93 -26.08 -17.09 26.97
C ASN A 93 -27.46 -16.41 26.85
N ASP A 94 -27.51 -15.15 26.43
CA ASP A 94 -28.75 -14.40 26.24
C ASP A 94 -28.80 -13.74 24.85
N PRO A 95 -29.56 -14.32 23.89
CA PRO A 95 -29.75 -13.75 22.56
C PRO A 95 -30.36 -12.34 22.54
N HIS A 96 -31.06 -11.93 23.61
CA HIS A 96 -31.70 -10.63 23.74
C HIS A 96 -30.85 -9.60 24.48
N PHE A 97 -29.62 -9.95 24.87
CA PHE A 97 -28.74 -9.08 25.64
C PHE A 97 -28.55 -7.69 25.02
N LEU A 98 -28.41 -7.62 23.70
CA LEU A 98 -28.19 -6.36 22.98
C LEU A 98 -29.44 -5.48 22.88
N ASP A 99 -30.64 -6.05 23.06
CA ASP A 99 -31.90 -5.29 22.96
C ASP A 99 -32.03 -4.26 24.10
N CYS A 100 -31.31 -4.47 25.20
CA CYS A 100 -31.28 -3.57 26.36
C CYS A 100 -30.12 -2.57 26.34
N VAL A 101 -29.22 -2.63 25.36
CA VAL A 101 -28.01 -1.80 25.33
C VAL A 101 -28.30 -0.47 24.65
N ILE A 102 -28.20 0.61 25.41
CA ILE A 102 -28.28 2.00 24.91
C ILE A 102 -26.87 2.60 24.94
N THR A 103 -26.36 3.06 23.81
CA THR A 103 -25.07 3.76 23.70
C THR A 103 -25.26 5.23 23.32
N CYS A 104 -24.38 6.09 23.82
CA CYS A 104 -24.33 7.51 23.47
C CYS A 104 -22.85 7.93 23.43
N ASP A 105 -22.48 8.69 22.41
CA ASP A 105 -21.15 9.30 22.28
C ASP A 105 -21.30 10.67 21.62
N GLU A 106 -20.35 11.56 21.89
CA GLU A 106 -20.37 12.93 21.38
C GLU A 106 -19.41 13.07 20.20
N SER A 107 -19.90 13.60 19.09
CA SER A 107 -19.09 13.92 17.92
C SER A 107 -19.05 15.42 17.71
N TRP A 108 -17.84 15.95 17.50
CA TRP A 108 -17.65 17.35 17.15
C TRP A 108 -18.18 17.61 15.74
N VAL A 109 -19.17 18.48 15.62
CA VAL A 109 -19.65 19.00 14.33
C VAL A 109 -19.05 20.38 14.15
N PHE A 110 -18.22 20.53 13.12
CA PHE A 110 -17.67 21.82 12.74
C PHE A 110 -18.65 22.54 11.81
N GLU A 111 -19.01 23.76 12.17
CA GLU A 111 -19.73 24.68 11.29
C GLU A 111 -18.70 25.40 10.41
N ASP A 112 -18.76 25.19 9.08
CA ASP A 112 -17.88 25.87 8.13
C ASP A 112 -18.54 27.20 7.73
N ASP A 113 -18.10 28.30 8.36
CA ASP A 113 -18.48 29.65 7.94
C ASP A 113 -17.63 30.06 6.71
N PRO A 114 -18.26 30.21 5.52
CA PRO A 114 -17.53 30.55 4.30
C PRO A 114 -16.80 31.89 4.39
N GLU A 115 -17.29 32.84 5.20
CA GLU A 115 -16.68 34.16 5.34
C GLU A 115 -15.39 34.09 6.18
N THR A 116 -15.40 33.38 7.31
CA THR A 116 -14.20 33.12 8.12
C THR A 116 -13.12 32.36 7.33
N LYS A 117 -13.51 31.42 6.47
CA LYS A 117 -12.58 30.68 5.60
C LYS A 117 -11.93 31.59 4.56
N ARG A 118 -12.70 32.51 3.97
CA ARG A 118 -12.22 33.52 3.02
C ARG A 118 -11.23 34.48 3.68
N GLN A 119 -11.54 34.97 4.88
CA GLN A 119 -10.65 35.86 5.65
C GLN A 119 -9.34 35.16 6.06
N SER A 120 -9.39 33.86 6.38
CA SER A 120 -8.20 33.08 6.71
C SER A 120 -7.27 32.88 5.50
N MET A 121 -7.83 32.68 4.30
CA MET A 121 -7.05 32.61 3.06
C MET A 121 -6.43 33.95 2.68
N GLU A 122 -7.09 35.08 2.96
CA GLU A 122 -6.55 36.43 2.72
C GLU A 122 -5.42 36.80 3.70
N ARG A 123 -5.49 36.36 4.97
CA ARG A 123 -4.45 36.60 5.98
C ARG A 123 -3.19 35.74 5.81
N SER A 124 -3.27 34.64 5.07
CA SER A 124 -2.14 33.73 4.82
C SER A 124 -1.32 34.10 3.56
N LYS A 125 -1.64 35.22 2.89
CA LYS A 125 -0.84 35.81 1.82
C LYS A 125 0.17 36.79 2.38
#